data_AF-A0A533W3H4-F1
#
_entry.id   AF-A0A533W3H4-F1
#
_cell.length_a   1.000
_cell.length_b   1.000
_cell.length_c   1.000
_cell.angle_alpha   90.00
_cell.angle_beta   90.00
_cell.angle_gamma   90.00
#
_symmetry.space_group_name_H-M   'P 1'
#
loop_
_entity.id
_entity.type
_entity.pdbx_description
1 polymer ?
#
loop_
_entity_poly.entity_id
_entity_poly.type
_entity_poly.pdbx_seq_one_letter_code
_entity_poly.pdbx_strand_id
1 'polypeptide(L)'
;MQDIAASHKLAIKGFATKNPIFVCVISYSATCEIPGLTAAGANRDLMKYTSPADAEFLYYGRCKCIDAIPATPDGKPTPALITRAALQTGNIPLLVIDAGAKVKPSIPCMSFG
;
A
#
# COMPACT_ATOMS: atom_id res chain seq x y z
N MET A 1 -1.54 17.31 -24.24
CA MET A 1 -1.17 16.60 -22.99
C MET A 1 0.27 16.16 -23.19
N GLN A 2 1.23 16.73 -22.47
CA GLN A 2 2.63 16.29 -22.57
C GLN A 2 2.80 15.12 -21.60
N ASP A 3 3.22 13.97 -22.14
CA ASP A 3 3.60 12.82 -21.32
C ASP A 3 4.82 13.19 -20.47
N ILE A 4 4.79 12.80 -19.20
CA ILE A 4 5.98 12.85 -18.34
C ILE A 4 6.90 11.71 -18.80
N ALA A 5 7.81 12.02 -19.73
CA ALA A 5 8.86 11.11 -20.14
C ALA A 5 10.09 11.31 -19.24
N ALA A 6 10.60 10.22 -18.66
CA ALA A 6 11.87 10.25 -17.93
C ALA A 6 13.01 10.70 -18.87
N SER A 7 13.92 11.56 -18.38
CA SER A 7 15.07 12.07 -19.14
C SER A 7 16.05 11.00 -19.64
N HIS A 8 15.96 9.77 -19.11
CA HIS A 8 16.75 8.63 -19.56
C HIS A 8 15.86 7.60 -20.25
N LYS A 9 16.38 6.93 -21.30
CA LYS A 9 15.74 5.78 -21.96
C LYS A 9 15.18 4.86 -20.88
N LEU A 10 13.85 4.78 -20.78
CA LEU A 10 13.19 3.77 -19.96
C LEU A 10 13.80 2.42 -20.36
N ALA A 11 14.39 1.71 -19.40
CA ALA A 11 14.94 0.36 -19.60
C ALA A 11 13.85 -0.61 -20.08
N ILE A 12 12.58 -0.24 -19.89
CA ILE A 12 11.40 -1.01 -20.28
C ILE A 12 10.74 -0.30 -21.46
N LYS A 13 10.98 -0.81 -22.67
CA LYS A 13 10.35 -0.29 -23.91
C LYS A 13 8.85 -0.60 -24.01
N GLY A 14 8.36 -1.49 -23.16
CA GLY A 14 6.96 -1.83 -23.00
C GLY A 14 6.79 -2.90 -21.92
N PHE A 15 5.79 -2.75 -21.06
CA PHE A 15 5.39 -3.76 -20.08
C PHE A 15 4.11 -4.43 -20.59
N ALA A 16 4.27 -5.50 -21.37
CA ALA A 16 3.15 -6.25 -21.95
C ALA A 16 2.98 -7.59 -21.23
N THR A 17 2.37 -7.56 -20.05
CA THR A 17 1.93 -8.78 -19.36
C THR A 17 0.45 -9.02 -19.65
N LYS A 18 0.09 -10.26 -20.00
CA LYS A 18 -1.30 -10.63 -20.30
C LYS A 18 -2.14 -10.87 -19.05
N ASN A 19 -1.52 -11.41 -17.99
CA ASN A 19 -2.18 -11.80 -16.75
C ASN A 19 -1.32 -11.37 -15.54
N PRO A 20 -1.25 -10.07 -15.24
CA PRO A 20 -0.50 -9.60 -14.07
C PRO A 20 -1.14 -10.10 -12.77
N ILE A 21 -0.33 -10.26 -11.73
CA ILE A 21 -0.78 -10.32 -10.33
C ILE A 21 -0.09 -9.18 -9.62
N PHE A 22 -0.85 -8.43 -8.81
CA PHE A 22 -0.30 -7.43 -7.93
C PHE A 22 -0.01 -8.04 -6.57
N VAL A 23 1.24 -7.92 -6.11
CA VAL A 23 1.67 -8.42 -4.81
C VAL A 23 1.94 -7.23 -3.89
N CYS A 24 1.20 -7.15 -2.78
CA CYS A 24 1.41 -6.15 -1.73
C CYS A 24 2.12 -6.82 -0.55
N VAL A 25 3.38 -6.46 -0.33
CA VAL A 25 4.14 -6.91 0.83
C VAL A 25 4.03 -5.86 1.93
N ILE A 26 3.44 -6.22 3.07
CA ILE A 26 3.31 -5.35 4.23
C ILE A 26 4.31 -5.76 5.31
N SER A 27 4.81 -4.76 6.03
CA SER A 27 5.69 -4.98 7.18
C SER A 27 5.66 -3.76 8.10
N TYR A 28 6.28 -3.90 9.27
CA TYR A 28 6.50 -2.83 10.23
C TYR A 28 7.97 -2.82 10.65
N SER A 29 8.52 -1.63 10.84
CA SER A 29 9.85 -1.46 11.43
C SER A 29 9.77 -0.49 12.60
N ALA A 30 10.37 -0.86 13.75
CA ALA A 30 10.46 0.02 14.90
C ALA A 30 11.19 1.34 14.58
N THR A 31 12.02 1.37 13.54
CA THR A 31 12.69 2.60 13.06
C THR A 31 11.68 3.69 12.66
N CYS A 32 10.47 3.33 12.22
CA CYS A 32 9.44 4.32 11.88
C CYS A 32 9.00 5.17 13.09
N GLU A 33 9.25 4.70 14.32
CA GLU A 33 8.90 5.42 15.55
C GLU A 33 9.82 6.62 15.81
N ILE A 34 10.94 6.77 15.07
CA ILE A 34 11.85 7.91 15.15
C ILE A 34 11.11 9.16 14.62
N PRO A 35 10.95 10.22 15.44
CA PRO A 35 10.26 11.43 15.03
C PRO A 35 10.85 12.04 13.76
N GLY A 36 9.99 12.41 12.80
CA GLY A 36 10.38 13.06 11.55
C GLY A 36 10.91 12.12 10.46
N LEU A 37 11.04 10.81 10.72
CA LEU A 37 11.57 9.87 9.72
C LEU A 37 10.56 9.49 8.63
N THR A 38 9.27 9.41 8.99
CA THR A 38 8.21 9.00 8.07
C THR A 38 7.00 9.93 8.18
N ALA A 39 6.29 10.09 7.06
CA ALA A 39 4.99 10.75 6.99
C ALA A 39 3.82 9.72 6.91
N ALA A 40 4.12 8.43 7.02
CA ALA A 40 3.13 7.37 6.93
C ALA A 40 2.36 7.22 8.26
N GLY A 41 1.04 7.39 8.20
CA GLY A 41 0.17 7.43 9.39
C GLY A 41 0.10 8.82 10.02
N ALA A 42 -1.07 9.21 10.49
CA ALA A 42 -1.31 10.57 10.97
C ALA A 42 -0.59 10.89 12.30
N ASN A 43 -0.29 9.86 13.11
CA ASN A 43 0.46 9.97 14.36
C ASN A 43 1.14 8.64 14.71
N ARG A 44 1.96 8.64 15.78
CA ARG A 44 2.75 7.47 16.22
C ARG A 44 1.90 6.25 16.57
N ASP A 45 0.74 6.44 17.16
CA ASP A 45 -0.14 5.33 17.57
C ASP A 45 -0.82 4.66 16.37
N LEU A 46 -1.04 5.44 15.31
CA LEU A 46 -1.66 4.98 14.06
C LEU A 46 -0.66 4.35 13.09
N MET A 47 0.64 4.64 13.20
CA MET A 47 1.67 4.13 12.27
C MET A 47 1.66 2.60 12.13
N LYS A 48 1.46 1.88 13.23
CA LYS A 48 1.43 0.40 13.24
C LYS A 48 0.26 -0.19 12.44
N TYR A 49 -0.75 0.62 12.15
CA TYR A 49 -1.94 0.22 11.38
C TYR A 49 -1.85 0.60 9.90
N THR A 50 -0.92 1.47 9.49
CA THR A 50 -0.88 1.98 8.11
C THR A 50 -0.76 0.87 7.08
N SER A 51 0.24 -0.01 7.21
CA SER A 51 0.47 -1.12 6.27
C SER A 51 -0.71 -2.12 6.23
N PRO A 52 -1.23 -2.65 7.36
CA PRO A 52 -2.37 -3.55 7.32
C PRO A 52 -3.68 -2.86 6.86
N ALA A 53 -3.88 -1.59 7.18
CA ALA A 53 -5.04 -0.82 6.71
C ALA A 53 -5.00 -0.60 5.20
N ASP A 54 -3.83 -0.32 4.61
CA ASP A 54 -3.66 -0.26 3.16
C ASP A 54 -4.02 -1.60 2.51
N ALA A 55 -3.54 -2.73 3.04
CA ALA A 55 -3.88 -4.05 2.53
C ALA A 55 -5.37 -4.38 2.64
N GLU A 56 -5.99 -4.07 3.78
CA GLU A 56 -7.44 -4.23 3.99
C GLU A 56 -8.24 -3.34 3.04
N PHE A 57 -7.79 -2.10 2.80
CA PHE A 57 -8.42 -1.20 1.84
C PHE A 57 -8.31 -1.73 0.40
N LEU A 58 -7.16 -2.26 0.00
CA LEU A 58 -6.99 -2.89 -1.31
C LEU A 58 -7.93 -4.09 -1.47
N TYR A 59 -8.14 -4.88 -0.42
CA TYR A 59 -9.00 -6.07 -0.46
C TYR A 59 -10.49 -5.72 -0.36
N TYR A 60 -10.93 -5.07 0.73
CA TYR A 60 -12.34 -4.79 1.01
C TYR A 60 -12.87 -3.46 0.47
N GLY A 61 -11.99 -2.49 0.21
CA GLY A 61 -12.39 -1.10 -0.09
C GLY A 61 -12.65 -0.25 1.14
N ARG A 62 -12.36 -0.80 2.33
CA ARG A 62 -12.41 -0.11 3.62
C ARG A 62 -11.42 -0.76 4.58
N CYS A 63 -10.98 -0.01 5.57
CA CYS A 63 -10.13 -0.51 6.64
C CYS A 63 -10.99 -1.23 7.70
N LYS A 64 -10.44 -2.26 8.33
CA LYS A 64 -11.06 -3.00 9.45
C LYS A 64 -10.25 -2.90 10.73
N CYS A 65 -8.92 -2.78 10.63
CA CYS A 65 -8.06 -2.62 11.79
C CYS A 65 -8.06 -1.19 12.37
N ILE A 66 -8.57 -0.22 11.60
CA ILE A 66 -8.82 1.18 12.00
C ILE A 66 -10.08 1.72 11.31
N ASP A 67 -10.76 2.66 11.96
CA ASP A 67 -12.04 3.23 11.49
C ASP A 67 -11.88 4.31 10.40
N ALA A 68 -10.65 4.64 10.01
CA ALA A 68 -10.37 5.66 9.00
C ALA A 68 -9.33 5.16 7.99
N ILE A 69 -9.42 5.65 6.75
CA ILE A 69 -8.41 5.39 5.73
C ILE A 69 -7.10 6.09 6.14
N PRO A 70 -5.94 5.41 6.06
CA PRO A 70 -4.66 6.04 6.37
C PRO A 70 -4.44 7.31 5.55
N ALA A 71 -3.97 8.35 6.22
CA ALA A 71 -3.58 9.60 5.62
C ALA A 71 -2.28 10.10 6.26
N THR A 72 -1.57 10.98 5.56
CA THR A 72 -0.45 11.73 6.14
C THR A 72 -0.98 12.69 7.22
N PRO A 73 -0.13 13.20 8.13
CA PRO A 73 -0.55 14.18 9.15
C PRO A 73 -1.26 15.41 8.57
N ASP A 74 -0.84 15.80 7.37
CA ASP A 74 -1.36 16.90 6.55
C ASP A 74 -2.57 16.50 5.67
N GLY A 75 -3.17 15.34 5.93
CA GLY A 75 -4.47 14.93 5.39
C GLY A 75 -4.44 14.32 3.99
N LYS A 76 -3.26 14.05 3.41
CA LYS A 76 -3.18 13.41 2.09
C LYS A 76 -3.58 11.94 2.20
N PRO A 77 -4.56 11.45 1.43
CA PRO A 77 -5.01 10.06 1.53
C PRO A 77 -3.92 9.09 1.07
N THR A 78 -4.02 7.85 1.54
CA THR A 78 -3.11 6.76 1.16
C THR A 78 -3.02 6.58 -0.38
N PRO A 79 -1.82 6.31 -0.91
CA PRO A 79 -1.66 5.90 -2.31
C PRO A 79 -2.41 4.59 -2.63
N ALA A 80 -2.82 3.80 -1.64
CA ALA A 80 -3.66 2.61 -1.84
C ALA A 80 -4.98 2.93 -2.57
N LEU A 81 -5.44 4.18 -2.53
CA LEU A 81 -6.56 4.66 -3.33
C LEU A 81 -6.31 4.52 -4.83
N ILE A 82 -5.14 4.98 -5.30
CA ILE A 82 -4.73 4.88 -6.70
C ILE A 82 -4.52 3.41 -7.07
N THR A 83 -3.84 2.64 -6.22
CA THR A 83 -3.62 1.21 -6.44
C THR A 83 -4.94 0.47 -6.60
N ARG A 84 -5.91 0.66 -5.70
CA ARG A 84 -7.22 0.00 -5.80
C ARG A 84 -7.92 0.34 -7.11
N ALA A 85 -7.94 1.62 -7.50
CA ALA A 85 -8.54 2.05 -8.76
C ALA A 85 -7.89 1.36 -9.97
N ALA A 86 -6.57 1.25 -9.98
CA ALA A 86 -5.83 0.56 -11.04
C ALA A 86 -6.13 -0.94 -11.08
N LEU A 87 -6.13 -1.63 -9.92
CA LEU A 87 -6.43 -3.06 -9.84
C LEU A 87 -7.85 -3.38 -10.30
N GLN A 88 -8.83 -2.56 -9.91
CA GLN A 88 -10.22 -2.72 -10.33
C GLN A 88 -10.41 -2.47 -11.82
N THR A 89 -9.79 -1.40 -12.35
CA THR A 89 -9.88 -1.05 -13.78
C THR A 89 -9.22 -2.11 -14.66
N GLY A 90 -8.09 -2.66 -14.22
CA GLY A 90 -7.35 -3.69 -14.95
C GLY A 90 -7.77 -5.12 -14.65
N ASN A 91 -8.78 -5.34 -13.78
CA ASN A 91 -9.15 -6.65 -13.25
C ASN A 91 -7.94 -7.49 -12.77
N ILE A 92 -7.02 -6.84 -12.06
CA ILE A 92 -5.75 -7.40 -11.64
C ILE A 92 -5.93 -8.08 -10.26
N PRO A 93 -5.63 -9.39 -10.11
CA PRO A 93 -5.67 -10.07 -8.83
C PRO A 93 -4.69 -9.46 -7.80
N LEU A 94 -5.13 -9.41 -6.55
CA LEU A 94 -4.35 -8.97 -5.39
C LEU A 94 -3.88 -10.18 -4.58
N LEU A 95 -2.59 -10.25 -4.29
CA LEU A 95 -2.00 -11.12 -3.28
C LEU A 95 -1.35 -10.25 -2.19
N VAL A 96 -1.72 -10.47 -0.92
CA VAL A 96 -1.09 -9.80 0.22
C VAL A 96 -0.12 -10.75 0.91
N ILE A 97 1.08 -10.25 1.18
CA ILE A 97 2.12 -10.93 1.95
C ILE A 97 2.39 -10.13 3.22
N ASP A 98 2.20 -10.74 4.38
CA ASP A 98 2.62 -10.20 5.67
C ASP A 98 4.04 -10.68 5.99
N ALA A 99 4.99 -9.75 5.98
CA ALA A 99 6.42 -9.98 6.23
C ALA A 99 6.89 -9.31 7.52
N GLY A 100 6.02 -9.15 8.52
CA GLY A 100 6.37 -8.55 9.82
C GLY A 100 5.49 -7.39 10.24
N ALA A 101 4.19 -7.39 9.92
CA ALA A 101 3.28 -6.34 10.37
C ALA A 101 3.07 -6.41 11.90
N LYS A 102 3.14 -5.25 12.58
CA LYS A 102 2.90 -5.14 14.02
C LYS A 102 1.44 -5.36 14.41
N VAL A 103 0.51 -5.09 13.48
CA VAL A 103 -0.90 -5.44 13.57
C VAL A 103 -1.22 -6.32 12.36
N LYS A 104 -1.84 -7.48 12.60
CA LYS A 104 -2.21 -8.41 11.53
C LYS A 104 -3.41 -7.87 10.75
N PRO A 105 -3.40 -7.92 9.41
CA PRO A 105 -4.52 -7.45 8.62
C PRO A 105 -5.68 -8.46 8.69
N SER A 106 -6.91 -7.97 8.66
CA SER A 106 -8.13 -8.79 8.78
C SER A 106 -8.57 -9.37 7.43
N ILE A 107 -7.63 -9.91 6.65
CA ILE A 107 -7.84 -10.45 5.29
C ILE A 107 -7.07 -11.77 5.13
N PRO A 108 -7.44 -12.62 4.16
CA PRO A 108 -6.59 -13.71 3.73
C PRO A 108 -5.26 -13.16 3.18
N CYS A 109 -4.14 -13.55 3.80
CA CYS A 109 -2.80 -13.19 3.35
C CYS A 109 -1.81 -14.34 3.62
N MET A 110 -0.70 -14.36 2.89
CA MET A 110 0.43 -15.24 3.20
C MET A 110 1.30 -14.57 4.26
N SER A 111 1.54 -15.23 5.40
CA SER A 111 2.31 -14.67 6.50
C SER A 111 3.66 -15.38 6.66
N PHE A 112 4.74 -14.60 6.82
CA PHE A 112 6.10 -15.07 7.08
C PHE A 112 6.64 -14.70 8.46
N GLY A 113 5.90 -13.90 9.24
CA GLY A 113 6.27 -13.46 10.59
C GLY A 113 5.37 -12.34 11.07
#